data_AF-A0A9P0LL56-F1
#
_entry.id   AF-A0A9P0LL56-F1
#
_cell.length_a   1.000
_cell.length_b   1.000
_cell.length_c   1.000
_cell.angle_alpha   90.00
_cell.angle_beta   90.00
_cell.angle_gamma   90.00
#
_symmetry.space_group_name_H-M   'P 1'
#
loop_
_entity.id
_entity.type
_entity.pdbx_description
1 polymer ?
#
loop_
_entity_poly.entity_id
_entity_poly.type
_entity_poly.pdbx_seq_one_letter_code
_entity_poly.pdbx_strand_id
1 'polypeptide(L)'
;MKDTILRQRKLLQNKQRLIRYFKNRIQTQKQFLDMLNQRFNMNASTESELKACLSGPASQIFERMLKGPSIQKYDPVLRSFAVTLAFYSPKAYTFVRRTFNKSLPDLSTISKWYKSVNGSPGFTQEALETLKILKRQADAKGSHVLCNLVLDEMSIRHQTEWEPNSLGMLILGQILIQICFLKQGCTYIYVGMS
;
A
#
# COMPACT_ATOMS: atom_id res chain seq x y z
N MET A 1 -51.00 19.54 -29.55
CA MET A 1 -51.41 18.81 -28.33
C MET A 1 -51.41 17.29 -28.53
N LYS A 2 -52.03 16.75 -29.60
CA LYS A 2 -52.02 15.31 -29.93
C LYS A 2 -50.61 14.72 -30.18
N ASP A 3 -49.73 15.45 -30.89
CA ASP A 3 -48.37 14.98 -31.18
C ASP A 3 -47.50 14.86 -29.92
N THR A 4 -47.70 15.76 -28.96
CA THR A 4 -47.02 15.76 -27.68
C THR A 4 -47.39 14.50 -26.87
N ILE A 5 -48.67 14.14 -26.87
CA ILE A 5 -49.20 12.91 -26.24
C ILE A 5 -48.63 11.67 -26.94
N LEU A 6 -48.56 11.67 -28.27
CA LEU A 6 -48.02 10.55 -29.04
C LEU A 6 -46.53 10.29 -28.76
N ARG A 7 -45.73 11.37 -28.66
CA ARG A 7 -44.31 11.29 -28.29
C ARG A 7 -44.13 10.73 -26.88
N GLN A 8 -44.92 11.21 -25.91
CA GLN A 8 -44.87 10.72 -24.53
C GLN A 8 -45.23 9.23 -24.43
N ARG A 9 -46.22 8.75 -25.20
CA ARG A 9 -46.57 7.32 -25.27
C ARG A 9 -45.40 6.47 -25.81
N LYS A 10 -44.74 6.90 -26.88
CA LYS A 10 -43.55 6.20 -27.41
C LYS A 10 -42.40 6.15 -26.39
N LEU A 11 -42.15 7.24 -25.67
CA LEU A 11 -41.14 7.30 -24.60
C LEU A 11 -41.47 6.32 -23.46
N LEU A 12 -42.73 6.26 -23.02
CA LEU A 12 -43.18 5.31 -22.00
C LEU A 12 -42.98 3.86 -22.43
N GLN A 13 -43.33 3.52 -23.68
CA GLN A 13 -43.12 2.19 -24.23
C GLN A 13 -41.63 1.80 -24.26
N ASN A 14 -40.75 2.72 -24.66
CA ASN A 14 -39.31 2.49 -24.66
C ASN A 14 -38.77 2.27 -23.24
N LYS A 15 -39.19 3.07 -22.26
CA LYS A 15 -38.82 2.89 -20.85
C LYS A 15 -39.29 1.54 -20.31
N GLN A 16 -40.53 1.12 -20.62
CA GLN A 16 -41.06 -0.19 -20.21
C GLN A 16 -40.29 -1.36 -20.84
N ARG A 17 -39.87 -1.25 -22.10
CA ARG A 17 -39.00 -2.25 -22.75
C ARG A 17 -37.64 -2.36 -22.06
N LEU A 18 -37.02 -1.22 -21.73
CA LEU A 18 -35.74 -1.20 -21.01
C LEU A 18 -35.86 -1.84 -19.62
N ILE A 19 -36.93 -1.53 -18.87
CA ILE A 19 -37.17 -2.16 -17.56
C ILE A 19 -37.29 -3.68 -17.69
N ARG A 20 -38.03 -4.16 -18.71
CA ARG A 20 -38.19 -5.61 -18.97
C ARG A 20 -36.85 -6.26 -19.32
N TYR A 21 -36.05 -5.59 -20.16
CA TYR A 21 -34.69 -6.05 -20.50
C TYR A 21 -33.81 -6.16 -19.26
N PHE A 22 -33.74 -5.12 -18.42
CA PHE A 22 -32.95 -5.14 -17.19
C PHE A 22 -33.43 -6.20 -16.20
N LYS A 23 -34.75 -6.38 -16.05
CA LYS A 23 -35.34 -7.42 -15.18
C LYS A 23 -34.92 -8.83 -15.64
N ASN A 24 -35.02 -9.11 -16.93
CA ASN A 24 -34.61 -10.39 -17.49
C ASN A 24 -33.11 -10.63 -17.32
N ARG A 25 -32.27 -9.60 -17.50
CA ARG A 25 -30.81 -9.69 -17.31
C ARG A 25 -30.42 -9.95 -15.85
N ILE A 26 -31.11 -9.32 -14.90
CA ILE A 26 -30.91 -9.59 -13.47
C ILE A 26 -31.34 -11.02 -13.15
N GLN A 27 -32.43 -11.50 -13.75
CA GLN A 27 -32.90 -12.86 -13.54
C GLN A 27 -31.92 -13.90 -14.07
N THR A 28 -31.35 -13.72 -15.27
CA THR A 28 -30.33 -14.64 -15.80
C THR A 28 -29.05 -14.62 -14.98
N GLN A 29 -28.62 -13.45 -14.48
CA GLN A 29 -27.49 -13.36 -13.55
C GLN A 29 -27.74 -14.10 -12.24
N LYS A 30 -28.95 -13.97 -11.66
CA LYS A 30 -29.34 -14.72 -10.45
C LYS A 30 -29.35 -16.22 -10.70
N GLN A 31 -29.96 -16.67 -11.79
CA GLN A 31 -29.99 -18.09 -12.17
C GLN A 31 -28.57 -18.67 -12.33
N PHE A 32 -27.65 -17.90 -12.91
CA PHE A 32 -26.26 -18.29 -13.02
C PHE A 32 -25.58 -18.40 -11.65
N LEU A 33 -25.81 -17.45 -10.73
CA LEU A 33 -25.30 -17.53 -9.37
C LEU A 33 -25.87 -18.73 -8.60
N ASP A 34 -27.17 -19.01 -8.74
CA ASP A 34 -27.82 -20.16 -8.12
C ASP A 34 -27.22 -21.49 -8.64
N MET A 35 -26.97 -21.58 -9.94
CA MET A 35 -26.28 -22.71 -10.56
C MET A 35 -24.85 -22.88 -10.01
N LEU A 36 -24.09 -21.78 -9.87
CA LEU A 36 -22.76 -21.82 -9.28
C LEU A 36 -22.81 -22.28 -7.81
N ASN A 37 -23.74 -21.75 -7.01
CA ASN A 37 -23.89 -22.13 -5.61
C ASN A 37 -24.24 -23.62 -5.45
N GLN A 38 -25.13 -24.15 -6.30
CA GLN A 38 -25.44 -25.58 -6.32
C GLN A 38 -24.26 -26.44 -6.77
N ARG A 39 -23.48 -25.98 -7.76
CA ARG A 39 -22.32 -26.71 -8.30
C ARG A 39 -21.15 -26.74 -7.34
N PHE A 40 -20.88 -25.63 -6.65
CA PHE A 40 -19.69 -25.46 -5.82
C PHE A 40 -19.96 -25.58 -4.31
N ASN A 41 -21.20 -25.83 -3.89
CA ASN A 41 -21.60 -26.03 -2.50
C ASN A 41 -20.98 -24.98 -1.56
N MET A 42 -21.15 -23.70 -1.93
CA MET A 42 -20.63 -22.53 -1.22
C MET A 42 -21.40 -22.35 0.10
N ASN A 43 -21.08 -23.19 1.07
CA ASN A 43 -21.70 -23.23 2.39
C ASN A 43 -20.90 -22.35 3.36
N ALA A 44 -21.40 -22.12 4.58
CA ALA A 44 -20.67 -21.45 5.66
C ALA A 44 -19.26 -22.06 5.92
N SER A 45 -19.04 -23.34 5.59
CA SER A 45 -17.74 -24.01 5.64
C SER A 45 -16.70 -23.36 4.72
N THR A 46 -17.09 -23.00 3.49
CA THR A 46 -16.16 -22.42 2.49
C THR A 46 -15.68 -21.02 2.87
N GLU A 47 -16.51 -20.23 3.58
CA GLU A 47 -16.09 -18.93 4.10
C GLU A 47 -15.04 -19.09 5.21
N SER A 48 -15.24 -20.08 6.09
CA SER A 48 -14.28 -20.44 7.12
C SER A 48 -12.97 -20.93 6.51
N GLU A 49 -13.02 -21.80 5.49
CA GLU A 49 -11.85 -22.32 4.79
C GLU A 49 -11.11 -21.22 4.03
N LEU A 50 -11.81 -20.33 3.31
CA LEU A 50 -11.19 -19.19 2.64
C LEU A 50 -10.54 -18.22 3.63
N LYS A 51 -11.19 -17.95 4.77
CA LYS A 51 -10.59 -17.14 5.85
C LYS A 51 -9.39 -17.84 6.47
N ALA A 52 -9.39 -19.17 6.57
CA ALA A 52 -8.24 -19.92 7.06
C ALA A 52 -7.07 -19.92 6.06
N CYS A 53 -7.35 -19.92 4.74
CA CYS A 53 -6.33 -19.79 3.70
C CYS A 53 -5.70 -18.39 3.63
N LEU A 54 -6.47 -17.36 3.99
CA LEU A 54 -6.03 -15.97 3.94
C LEU A 54 -5.48 -15.54 5.31
N SER A 55 -4.15 -15.48 5.42
CA SER A 55 -3.45 -15.00 6.61
C SER A 55 -2.80 -13.63 6.39
N GLY A 56 -2.69 -12.84 7.46
CA GLY A 56 -1.90 -11.62 7.50
C GLY A 56 -2.43 -10.50 6.57
N PRO A 57 -1.58 -9.84 5.76
CA PRO A 57 -2.01 -8.75 4.89
C PRO A 57 -3.06 -9.15 3.85
N ALA A 58 -3.07 -10.42 3.42
CA ALA A 58 -3.97 -10.91 2.38
C ALA A 58 -5.43 -10.85 2.83
N SER A 59 -5.75 -11.32 4.05
CA SER A 59 -7.13 -11.30 4.57
C SER A 59 -7.68 -9.88 4.61
N GLN A 60 -6.87 -8.91 5.04
CA GLN A 60 -7.28 -7.51 5.12
C GLN A 60 -7.52 -6.87 3.75
N ILE A 61 -6.70 -7.23 2.74
CA ILE A 61 -6.91 -6.78 1.36
C ILE A 61 -8.24 -7.33 0.84
N PHE A 62 -8.51 -8.62 1.06
CA PHE A 62 -9.76 -9.26 0.64
C PHE A 62 -10.98 -8.67 1.35
N GLU A 63 -10.90 -8.43 2.65
CA GLU A 63 -11.99 -7.79 3.39
C GLU A 63 -12.32 -6.38 2.85
N ARG A 64 -11.30 -5.57 2.58
CA ARG A 64 -11.51 -4.23 2.01
C ARG A 64 -12.03 -4.31 0.58
N MET A 65 -11.59 -5.29 -0.19
CA MET A 65 -12.10 -5.52 -1.54
C MET A 65 -13.60 -5.84 -1.54
N LEU A 66 -14.05 -6.66 -0.59
CA LEU A 66 -15.47 -7.01 -0.42
C LEU A 66 -16.31 -5.83 0.09
N LYS A 67 -15.78 -5.04 1.02
CA LYS A 67 -16.46 -3.87 1.60
C LYS A 67 -16.48 -2.66 0.65
N GLY A 68 -15.59 -2.63 -0.35
CA GLY A 68 -15.46 -1.51 -1.28
C GLY A 68 -14.60 -0.36 -0.74
N PRO A 69 -14.54 0.78 -1.46
CA PRO A 69 -13.70 1.92 -1.07
C PRO A 69 -14.13 2.48 0.28
N SER A 70 -13.18 2.51 1.21
CA SER A 70 -13.41 2.88 2.62
C SER A 70 -12.38 3.90 3.08
N ILE A 71 -12.84 4.88 3.86
CA ILE A 71 -12.02 5.92 4.51
C ILE A 71 -11.40 5.39 5.82
N GLN A 72 -11.71 4.16 6.22
CA GLN A 72 -11.15 3.56 7.43
C GLN A 72 -9.62 3.56 7.38
N LYS A 73 -8.99 3.70 8.55
CA LYS A 73 -7.53 3.62 8.65
C LYS A 73 -7.04 2.25 8.17
N TYR A 74 -5.81 2.24 7.63
CA TYR A 74 -5.13 1.00 7.28
C TYR A 74 -4.50 0.41 8.53
N ASP A 75 -4.67 -0.89 8.69
CA ASP A 75 -4.04 -1.65 9.76
C ASP A 75 -2.50 -1.58 9.66
N PRO A 76 -1.76 -1.65 10.78
CA PRO A 76 -0.30 -1.64 10.76
C PRO A 76 0.32 -2.75 9.90
N VAL A 77 -0.27 -3.94 9.88
CA VAL A 77 0.24 -5.09 9.12
C VAL A 77 0.08 -4.88 7.61
N LEU A 78 -1.05 -4.31 7.19
CA LEU A 78 -1.26 -3.94 5.79
C LEU A 78 -0.42 -2.73 5.39
N ARG A 79 -0.20 -1.78 6.31
CA ARG A 79 0.65 -0.61 6.09
C ARG A 79 2.11 -1.03 5.86
N SER A 80 2.66 -1.91 6.69
CA SER A 80 4.03 -2.42 6.48
C SER A 80 4.16 -3.14 5.14
N PHE A 81 3.24 -4.04 4.82
CA PHE A 81 3.20 -4.72 3.52
C PHE A 81 3.19 -3.73 2.33
N ALA A 82 2.30 -2.72 2.38
CA ALA A 82 2.18 -1.74 1.31
C ALA A 82 3.45 -0.90 1.13
N VAL A 83 4.06 -0.47 2.25
CA VAL A 83 5.32 0.30 2.26
C VAL A 83 6.46 -0.54 1.70
N THR A 84 6.60 -1.79 2.14
CA THR A 84 7.64 -2.72 1.68
C THR A 84 7.50 -3.04 0.19
N LEU A 85 6.30 -3.33 -0.29
CA LEU A 85 6.08 -3.63 -1.71
C LEU A 85 6.35 -2.40 -2.59
N ALA A 86 5.93 -1.22 -2.17
CA ALA A 86 6.20 0.03 -2.87
C ALA A 86 7.70 0.37 -2.89
N PHE A 87 8.43 0.06 -1.81
CA PHE A 87 9.89 0.20 -1.72
C PHE A 87 10.60 -0.70 -2.74
N TYR A 88 10.23 -1.97 -2.83
CA TYR A 88 10.85 -2.89 -3.79
C TYR A 88 10.52 -2.56 -5.24
N SER A 89 9.26 -2.23 -5.55
CA SER A 89 8.87 -1.84 -6.90
C SER A 89 7.54 -1.08 -6.92
N PRO A 90 7.56 0.23 -7.19
CA PRO A 90 6.35 1.03 -7.36
C PRO A 90 5.43 0.50 -8.49
N LYS A 91 6.04 -0.11 -9.52
CA LYS A 91 5.30 -0.74 -10.63
C LYS A 91 4.56 -1.99 -10.18
N ALA A 92 5.23 -2.88 -9.44
CA ALA A 92 4.60 -4.07 -8.87
C ALA A 92 3.49 -3.69 -7.89
N TYR A 93 3.75 -2.69 -7.04
CA TYR A 93 2.73 -2.14 -6.15
C TYR A 93 1.49 -1.66 -6.90
N THR A 94 1.68 -0.87 -7.96
CA THR A 94 0.58 -0.35 -8.78
C THR A 94 -0.22 -1.46 -9.44
N PHE A 95 0.46 -2.51 -9.91
CA PHE A 95 -0.19 -3.70 -10.46
C PHE A 95 -1.08 -4.37 -9.41
N VAL A 96 -0.52 -4.74 -8.25
CA VAL A 96 -1.24 -5.37 -7.15
C VAL A 96 -2.44 -4.51 -6.71
N ARG A 97 -2.25 -3.19 -6.57
CA ARG A 97 -3.33 -2.26 -6.24
C ARG A 97 -4.47 -2.27 -7.27
N ARG A 98 -4.16 -2.36 -8.57
CA ARG A 98 -5.17 -2.43 -9.63
C ARG A 98 -5.92 -3.77 -9.59
N THR A 99 -5.20 -4.87 -9.36
CA THR A 99 -5.78 -6.22 -9.29
C THR A 99 -6.77 -6.35 -8.14
N PHE A 100 -6.48 -5.78 -6.97
CA PHE A 100 -7.34 -5.86 -5.78
C PHE A 100 -8.30 -4.67 -5.65
N ASN A 101 -8.91 -4.23 -6.76
CA ASN A 101 -9.95 -3.17 -6.78
C ASN A 101 -9.58 -1.88 -5.99
N LYS A 102 -8.31 -1.46 -6.05
CA LYS A 102 -7.80 -0.27 -5.32
C LYS A 102 -7.95 -0.35 -3.80
N SER A 103 -7.99 -1.56 -3.22
CA SER A 103 -8.10 -1.79 -1.77
C SER A 103 -6.84 -1.40 -0.99
N LEU A 104 -5.72 -1.22 -1.70
CA LEU A 104 -4.43 -0.75 -1.18
C LEU A 104 -4.32 0.78 -1.24
N PRO A 105 -3.55 1.40 -0.32
CA PRO A 105 -3.38 2.84 -0.27
C PRO A 105 -2.81 3.42 -1.57
N ASP A 106 -3.05 4.69 -1.82
CA ASP A 106 -2.41 5.33 -2.97
C ASP A 106 -0.91 5.59 -2.70
N LEU A 107 -0.08 5.65 -3.75
CA LEU A 107 1.35 5.93 -3.59
C LEU A 107 1.58 7.27 -2.87
N SER A 108 0.72 8.26 -3.11
CA SER A 108 0.74 9.54 -2.38
C SER A 108 0.55 9.37 -0.87
N THR A 109 -0.26 8.41 -0.45
CA THR A 109 -0.49 8.08 0.97
C THR A 109 0.74 7.41 1.57
N ILE A 110 1.37 6.51 0.82
CA ILE A 110 2.63 5.87 1.21
C ILE A 110 3.74 6.92 1.35
N SER A 111 3.86 7.87 0.42
CA SER A 111 4.84 8.96 0.52
C SER A 111 4.62 9.81 1.78
N LYS A 112 3.37 10.09 2.17
CA LYS A 112 3.08 10.78 3.44
C LYS A 112 3.53 9.98 4.67
N TRP A 113 3.46 8.65 4.60
CA TRP A 113 3.96 7.78 5.67
C TRP A 113 5.48 7.76 5.76
N TYR A 114 6.20 7.99 4.67
CA TYR A 114 7.65 8.18 4.70
C TYR A 114 8.03 9.53 5.32
N LYS A 115 7.28 10.60 5.02
CA LYS A 115 7.54 11.95 5.56
C LYS A 115 7.47 12.05 7.09
N SER A 116 6.85 11.09 7.78
CA SER A 116 6.83 11.09 9.25
C SER A 116 8.11 10.56 9.89
N VAL A 117 9.05 10.00 9.11
CA VAL A 117 10.36 9.58 9.60
C VAL A 117 11.30 10.78 9.53
N ASN A 118 12.00 11.07 10.62
CA ASN A 118 12.92 12.20 10.66
C ASN A 118 14.15 11.91 9.77
N GLY A 119 14.27 12.65 8.67
CA GLY A 119 15.40 12.57 7.73
C GLY A 119 16.41 13.71 7.92
N SER A 120 16.42 14.36 9.09
CA SER A 120 17.35 15.46 9.38
C SER A 120 18.81 15.02 9.20
N PRO A 121 19.69 15.91 8.71
CA PRO A 121 21.12 15.63 8.63
C PRO A 121 21.68 15.21 9.99
N GLY A 122 22.60 14.24 9.99
CA GLY A 122 23.19 13.65 11.20
C GLY A 122 22.92 12.16 11.33
N PHE A 123 23.08 11.64 12.55
CA PHE A 123 22.83 10.24 12.85
C PHE A 123 21.33 9.97 13.01
N THR A 124 20.84 8.90 12.39
CA THR A 124 19.47 8.43 12.58
C THR A 124 19.31 7.87 14.00
N GLN A 125 18.44 8.51 14.79
CA GLN A 125 18.20 8.09 16.18
C GLN A 125 17.64 6.66 16.24
N GLU A 126 16.78 6.30 15.28
CA GLU A 126 16.19 4.98 15.14
C GLU A 126 17.25 3.89 14.93
N ALA A 127 18.32 4.19 14.20
CA ALA A 127 19.45 3.28 13.99
C ALA A 127 20.24 3.07 15.31
N LEU A 128 20.43 4.14 16.09
CA LEU A 128 21.11 4.03 17.38
C LEU A 128 20.25 3.29 18.42
N GLU A 129 18.94 3.50 18.43
CA GLU A 129 18.01 2.79 19.32
C GLU A 129 17.95 1.30 19.02
N THR A 130 17.90 0.92 17.74
CA THR A 130 17.96 -0.49 17.33
C THR A 130 19.29 -1.14 17.72
N LEU A 131 20.43 -0.46 17.59
CA LEU A 131 21.71 -0.95 18.10
C LEU A 131 21.71 -1.17 19.61
N LYS A 132 21.08 -0.29 20.40
CA LYS A 132 20.92 -0.47 21.85
C LYS A 132 20.10 -1.73 22.17
N ILE A 133 19.04 -2.00 21.41
CA ILE A 133 18.21 -3.19 21.59
C ILE A 133 19.01 -4.46 21.25
N LEU A 134 19.72 -4.47 20.12
CA LEU A 134 20.55 -5.59 19.69
C LEU A 134 21.65 -5.91 20.70
N LYS A 135 22.28 -4.86 21.28
CA LYS A 135 23.26 -5.02 22.36
C LYS A 135 22.66 -5.75 23.56
N ARG A 136 21.51 -5.28 24.07
CA ARG A 136 20.81 -5.93 25.19
C ARG A 136 20.47 -7.40 24.90
N GLN A 137 20.04 -7.70 23.68
CA GLN A 137 19.72 -9.07 23.27
C GLN A 137 20.95 -9.98 23.19
N ALA A 138 22.10 -9.45 22.77
CA ALA A 138 23.35 -10.20 22.73
C ALA A 138 23.92 -10.42 24.13
N ASP A 139 23.88 -9.39 24.99
CA ASP A 139 24.32 -9.48 26.38
C ASP A 139 23.53 -10.55 27.14
N ALA A 140 22.20 -10.63 26.91
CA ALA A 140 21.35 -11.68 27.47
C ALA A 140 21.71 -13.10 27.00
N LYS A 141 22.39 -13.24 25.87
CA LYS A 141 22.89 -14.51 25.31
C LYS A 141 24.38 -14.73 25.64
N GLY A 142 24.97 -13.92 26.51
CA GLY A 142 26.40 -13.98 26.85
C GLY A 142 27.32 -13.68 25.66
N SER A 143 26.82 -12.97 24.65
CA SER A 143 27.55 -12.63 23.42
C SER A 143 27.71 -11.12 23.27
N HIS A 144 28.76 -10.67 22.59
CA HIS A 144 28.97 -9.26 22.32
C HIS A 144 28.57 -8.87 20.89
N VAL A 145 28.03 -7.66 20.72
CA VAL A 145 27.78 -7.07 19.41
C VAL A 145 29.05 -6.32 18.99
N LEU A 146 29.75 -6.87 17.99
CA LEU A 146 30.81 -6.16 17.28
C LEU A 146 30.21 -5.45 16.07
N CYS A 147 30.50 -4.17 15.92
CA CYS A 147 30.06 -3.33 14.80
C CYS A 147 31.29 -2.78 14.09
N ASN A 148 31.31 -2.84 12.77
CA ASN A 148 32.26 -2.05 11.98
C ASN A 148 31.54 -0.78 11.49
N LEU A 149 32.22 0.36 11.56
CA LEU A 149 31.76 1.62 10.99
C LEU A 149 32.61 1.89 9.75
N VAL A 150 32.05 1.64 8.58
CA VAL A 150 32.68 1.99 7.30
C VAL A 150 32.08 3.30 6.82
N LEU A 151 32.94 4.23 6.45
CA LEU A 151 32.58 5.53 5.89
C LEU A 151 33.12 5.59 4.45
N ASP A 152 32.27 5.95 3.51
CA ASP A 152 32.66 6.18 2.11
C ASP A 152 31.98 7.44 1.57
N GLU A 153 32.65 8.15 0.67
CA GLU A 153 32.19 9.41 0.10
C GLU A 153 31.53 9.19 -1.27
N MET A 154 30.31 9.70 -1.44
CA MET A 154 29.64 9.72 -2.74
C MET A 154 29.46 11.17 -3.24
N SER A 155 29.90 11.43 -4.47
CA SER A 155 29.64 12.71 -5.14
C SER A 155 28.20 12.78 -5.65
N ILE A 156 27.42 13.75 -5.18
CA ILE A 156 26.11 14.07 -5.77
C ILE A 156 26.27 15.15 -6.84
N ARG A 157 25.42 15.11 -7.88
CA ARG A 157 25.35 16.17 -8.88
C ARG A 157 24.92 17.48 -8.25
N HIS A 158 25.62 18.56 -8.59
CA HIS A 158 25.26 19.88 -8.13
C HIS A 158 23.91 20.31 -8.73
N GLN A 159 22.86 20.37 -7.91
CA GLN A 159 21.52 20.80 -8.34
C GLN A 159 20.83 21.57 -7.22
N THR A 160 20.16 22.66 -7.59
CA THR A 160 19.39 23.47 -6.65
C THR A 160 17.93 23.06 -6.72
N GLU A 161 17.39 22.55 -5.63
CA GLU A 161 15.98 22.20 -5.52
C GLU A 161 15.31 23.02 -4.42
N TRP A 162 14.08 23.48 -4.71
CA TRP A 162 13.27 24.21 -3.76
C TRP A 162 12.32 23.25 -3.04
N GLU A 163 12.48 23.09 -1.74
CA GLU A 163 11.54 22.35 -0.91
C GLU A 163 10.56 23.32 -0.21
N PRO A 164 9.25 23.27 -0.51
CA PRO A 164 8.27 24.23 0.01
C PRO A 164 7.97 24.08 1.51
N ASN A 165 8.39 22.99 2.14
CA ASN A 165 8.15 22.70 3.56
C ASN A 165 9.32 23.07 4.48
N SER A 166 10.48 23.41 3.92
CA SER A 166 11.64 23.90 4.65
C SER A 166 11.88 25.36 4.28
N LEU A 167 12.20 26.21 5.27
CA LEU A 167 12.54 27.63 5.07
C LEU A 167 13.95 27.81 4.42
N GLY A 168 14.29 27.00 3.42
CA GLY A 168 15.64 26.95 2.87
C GLY A 168 15.73 26.36 1.46
N MET A 169 16.72 26.84 0.72
CA MET A 169 17.14 26.31 -0.58
C MET A 169 18.07 25.12 -0.35
N LEU A 170 17.73 23.93 -0.88
CA LEU A 170 18.61 22.76 -0.81
C LEU A 170 19.62 22.84 -1.96
N ILE A 171 20.88 23.07 -1.62
CA ILE A 171 22.00 22.89 -2.54
C ILE A 171 22.39 21.41 -2.45
N LEU A 172 21.91 20.58 -3.39
CA LEU A 172 22.39 19.21 -3.52
C LEU A 172 23.79 19.31 -4.12
N GLY A 173 24.84 19.20 -3.30
CA GLY A 173 26.21 19.36 -3.77
C GLY A 173 27.28 18.96 -2.75
N GLN A 174 26.92 18.34 -1.64
CA GLN A 174 27.88 17.86 -0.65
C GLN A 174 28.05 16.34 -0.70
N ILE A 175 29.23 15.91 -0.29
CA ILE A 175 29.64 14.51 -0.15
C ILE A 175 28.65 13.80 0.77
N LEU A 176 28.03 12.72 0.28
CA LEU A 176 27.29 11.80 1.15
C LEU A 176 28.27 10.83 1.77
N ILE A 177 28.23 10.71 3.09
CA ILE A 177 28.98 9.66 3.79
C ILE A 177 28.06 8.45 3.95
N GLN A 178 28.39 7.34 3.28
CA GLN A 178 27.71 6.08 3.48
C GLN A 178 28.25 5.39 4.74
N ILE A 179 27.41 5.28 5.77
CA ILE A 179 27.71 4.45 6.94
C ILE A 179 27.07 3.08 6.76
N CYS A 180 27.86 2.01 6.80
CA CYS A 180 27.37 0.63 6.71
C CYS A 180 27.65 -0.16 8.01
N PHE A 181 26.59 -0.65 8.67
CA PHE A 181 26.72 -1.52 9.85
C PHE A 181 26.61 -2.99 9.44
N LEU A 182 27.75 -3.69 9.42
CA LEU A 182 27.81 -5.11 9.06
C LEU A 182 27.41 -6.03 10.23
N LYS A 183 26.14 -6.44 10.25
CA LYS A 183 25.77 -7.81 10.65
C LYS A 183 24.58 -8.26 9.77
N GLN A 184 24.92 -8.93 8.67
CA GLN A 184 24.01 -9.58 7.70
C GLN A 184 22.94 -8.71 6.99
N GLY A 185 23.19 -7.41 6.81
CA GLY A 185 22.43 -6.57 5.91
C GLY A 185 23.05 -5.19 5.80
N CYS A 186 23.28 -4.69 4.59
CA CYS A 186 23.80 -3.35 4.38
C CYS A 186 22.70 -2.34 4.74
N THR A 187 22.72 -1.82 5.96
CA THR A 187 21.92 -0.66 6.34
C THR A 187 22.68 0.60 5.93
N TYR A 188 22.10 1.39 5.03
CA TYR A 188 22.64 2.68 4.60
C TYR A 188 22.15 3.76 5.57
N ILE A 189 23.07 4.47 6.21
CA ILE A 189 22.75 5.70 6.92
C ILE A 189 23.30 6.85 6.08
N TYR A 190 22.41 7.76 5.68
CA TYR A 190 22.74 8.99 4.98
C TYR A 190 23.03 10.08 6.00
N VAL A 191 24.28 10.50 6.11
CA VAL A 191 24.62 11.71 6.85
C VAL A 191 24.78 12.84 5.83
N GLY A 192 23.80 13.73 5.75
CA GLY A 192 23.99 15.02 5.10
C GLY A 192 24.85 15.90 6.00
N MET A 193 25.95 16.43 5.48
CA MET A 193 26.64 17.55 6.13
C MET A 193 26.02 18.86 5.62
N SER A 194 25.98 19.86 6.50
CA SER A 194 25.50 21.22 6.21
C SER A 194 26.67 22.15 6.01
#